data_AF-A0A921CWN5-F1
#
_entry.id   AF-A0A921CWN5-F1
#
_cell.length_a   1.000
_cell.length_b   1.000
_cell.length_c   1.000
_cell.angle_alpha   90.00
_cell.angle_beta   90.00
_cell.angle_gamma   90.00
#
_symmetry.space_group_name_H-M   'P 1'
#
loop_
_entity.id
_entity.type
_entity.pdbx_description
1 polymer ?
#
loop_
_entity_poly.entity_id
_entity_poly.type
_entity_poly.pdbx_seq_one_letter_code
_entity_poly.pdbx_strand_id
1 'polypeptide(L)' 'MRKRSIRVQVWLNKEEKAKLEASAKKAGLSQETYLRALINGYVPKELPPPDYYAVMKELHA' A
#
# COMPACT_ATOMS: atom_id res chain seq x y z
N MET A 1 24.22 -9.21 0.94
CA MET A 1 23.69 -8.95 2.30
C MET A 1 22.24 -8.49 2.20
N ARG A 2 21.32 -9.02 3.03
CA ARG A 2 19.94 -8.53 3.08
C ARG A 2 19.92 -7.15 3.76
N LYS A 3 19.40 -6.10 3.09
CA LYS A 3 19.19 -4.77 3.69
C LYS A 3 18.16 -4.74 4.82
N ARG A 4 17.34 -5.79 4.97
CA ARG A 4 16.27 -5.92 5.97
C ARG A 4 16.41 -7.26 6.69
N SER A 5 17.16 -7.28 7.78
CA SER A 5 17.52 -8.50 8.54
C SER A 5 16.66 -8.75 9.76
N ILE A 6 15.91 -7.75 10.24
CA ILE A 6 15.08 -7.85 11.44
C ILE A 6 13.69 -8.36 11.04
N ARG A 7 13.28 -9.50 11.62
CA ARG A 7 11.93 -10.05 11.46
C ARG A 7 11.00 -9.45 12.52
N VAL A 8 9.84 -8.96 12.08
CA VAL A 8 8.74 -8.53 12.94
C VAL A 8 7.57 -9.48 12.73
N GLN A 9 7.01 -10.00 13.82
CA GLN A 9 5.81 -10.85 13.79
C GLN A 9 4.73 -10.18 14.65
N VAL A 10 3.54 -10.02 14.08
CA VAL A 10 2.43 -9.31 14.71
C VAL A 10 1.23 -10.24 14.71
N TRP A 11 0.53 -10.30 15.84
CA TRP A 11 -0.76 -10.99 15.94
C TRP A 11 -1.86 -9.98 15.64
N LEU A 12 -2.73 -10.32 14.69
CA LEU A 12 -3.87 -9.52 14.30
C LEU A 12 -5.14 -10.31 14.55
N ASN A 13 -6.22 -9.63 14.89
CA ASN A 13 -7.54 -10.22 14.83
C ASN A 13 -8.03 -10.31 13.37
N LYS A 14 -9.17 -10.98 13.16
CA LYS A 14 -9.72 -11.25 11.82
C LYS A 14 -10.07 -9.95 11.07
N GLU A 15 -10.58 -8.95 11.77
CA GLU A 15 -10.97 -7.66 11.19
C GLU A 15 -9.75 -6.83 10.81
N GLU A 16 -8.73 -6.79 11.67
CA GLU A 16 -7.46 -6.10 11.41
C GLU A 16 -6.74 -6.69 10.20
N LYS A 17 -6.68 -8.02 10.09
CA LYS A 17 -6.13 -8.69 8.91
C LYS A 17 -6.89 -8.30 7.64
N ALA A 18 -8.23 -8.32 7.69
CA ALA A 18 -9.05 -7.97 6.53
C ALA A 18 -8.84 -6.51 6.09
N LYS A 19 -8.77 -5.58 7.05
CA LYS A 19 -8.48 -4.16 6.78
C LYS A 19 -7.09 -3.97 6.19
N LEU A 20 -6.07 -4.65 6.72
CA LEU A 20 -4.71 -4.59 6.20
C LEU A 20 -4.65 -5.10 4.75
N GLU A 21 -5.28 -6.24 4.48
CA GLU A 21 -5.30 -6.85 3.15
C GLU A 21 -6.06 -5.98 2.14
N ALA A 22 -7.21 -5.44 2.52
CA ALA A 22 -7.98 -4.53 1.69
C ALA A 22 -7.21 -3.24 1.38
N SER A 23 -6.56 -2.64 2.37
CA SER A 23 -5.79 -1.40 2.19
C SER A 23 -4.55 -1.62 1.34
N ALA A 24 -3.83 -2.73 1.55
CA ALA A 24 -2.70 -3.10 0.72
C ALA A 24 -3.12 -3.34 -0.74
N LYS A 25 -4.24 -4.05 -0.96
CA LYS A 25 -4.81 -4.29 -2.30
C LYS A 25 -5.23 -2.99 -2.99
N LYS A 26 -5.91 -2.09 -2.28
CA LYS A 26 -6.31 -0.77 -2.79
C LYS A 26 -5.11 0.08 -3.20
N ALA A 27 -4.01 -0.01 -2.45
CA ALA A 27 -2.77 0.67 -2.77
C ALA A 27 -1.92 -0.03 -3.84
N GLY A 28 -2.30 -1.24 -4.29
CA GLY A 28 -1.49 -2.04 -5.22
C GLY A 28 -0.19 -2.58 -4.61
N LEU A 29 -0.10 -2.68 -3.29
CA LEU A 29 1.10 -3.06 -2.56
C LEU A 29 0.94 -4.43 -1.89
N SER A 30 2.06 -5.12 -1.64
CA SER A 30 2.06 -6.23 -0.69
C SER A 30 1.87 -5.72 0.74
N GLN A 31 1.32 -6.56 1.63
CA GLN A 31 1.09 -6.20 3.03
C GLN A 31 2.38 -5.70 3.72
N GLU A 32 3.53 -6.34 3.44
CA GLU A 32 4.82 -5.89 3.97
C GLU A 32 5.23 -4.51 3.47
N THR A 33 4.98 -4.22 2.17
CA THR A 33 5.31 -2.91 1.60
C THR A 33 4.38 -1.83 2.12
N TYR A 34 3.10 -2.16 2.29
CA TYR A 34 2.11 -1.30 2.91
C TYR A 34 2.47 -0.97 4.37
N LEU A 35 2.80 -1.96 5.19
CA LEU A 35 3.27 -1.74 6.57
C LEU A 35 4.54 -0.90 6.63
N ARG A 36 5.50 -1.13 5.73
CA ARG A 36 6.72 -0.31 5.65
C ARG A 36 6.41 1.13 5.27
N ALA A 37 5.47 1.37 4.35
CA ALA A 37 5.06 2.71 4.00
C ALA A 37 4.48 3.44 5.21
N LEU A 38 3.59 2.77 5.96
CA LEU A 38 3.02 3.30 7.20
C LEU A 38 4.09 3.62 8.25
N ILE A 39 5.07 2.74 8.46
CA ILE A 39 6.19 2.96 9.40
C ILE A 39 7.01 4.20 9.00
N ASN A 40 7.17 4.45 7.69
CA ASN A 40 7.86 5.64 7.18
C ASN A 40 6.97 6.92 7.19
N GLY A 41 5.77 6.86 7.76
CA GLY A 41 4.82 7.99 7.81
C GLY A 41 4.07 8.26 6.51
N TYR A 42 4.20 7.38 5.51
CA TYR A 42 3.49 7.50 4.24
C TYR A 42 2.25 6.62 4.26
N VAL A 43 1.06 7.21 4.10
CA VAL A 43 -0.18 6.46 3.90
C VAL A 43 -0.34 6.24 2.39
N PRO A 44 -0.18 5.00 1.88
CA PRO A 44 -0.34 4.73 0.46
C PRO A 44 -1.74 5.12 0.01
N LYS A 45 -1.83 6.07 -0.93
CA LYS A 45 -3.09 6.43 -1.57
C LYS A 45 -3.59 5.28 -2.43
N GLU A 46 -4.90 5.18 -2.55
CA GLU A 46 -5.54 4.20 -3.41
C GLU A 46 -5.03 4.37 -4.84
N LEU A 47 -4.88 3.26 -5.56
CA LEU A 47 -4.54 3.27 -6.98
C LEU A 47 -5.49 4.23 -7.68
N PRO A 48 -4.97 5.22 -8.42
CA PRO A 48 -5.82 6.11 -9.16
C PRO A 48 -6.69 5.28 -10.11
N PRO A 49 -7.97 5.65 -10.30
CA PRO A 49 -8.84 4.94 -11.24
C PRO A 49 -8.20 4.93 -12.63
N PRO A 50 -8.46 3.93 -13.47
CA PRO A 50 -7.84 3.81 -14.79
C PRO A 50 -8.04 5.07 -15.67
N ASP A 51 -9.14 5.79 -15.48
CA ASP A 51 -9.42 7.08 -16.13
C ASP A 51 -8.48 8.23 -15.72
N TYR A 52 -7.71 8.08 -14.64
CA TYR A 52 -6.75 9.08 -14.21
C TYR A 52 -5.65 9.33 -15.25
N TYR A 53 -5.25 8.29 -15.99
CA TYR A 53 -4.30 8.45 -17.09
C TYR A 53 -4.92 9.16 -18.31
N ALA A 54 -6.22 8.99 -18.54
CA ALA A 54 -6.93 9.71 -19.59
C ALA A 54 -7.01 11.20 -19.26
N VAL A 55 -7.41 11.54 -18.02
CA VAL A 55 -7.51 12.93 -17.54
C VAL A 55 -6.14 13.62 -17.52
N MET A 56 -5.07 12.94 -17.08
CA MET A 56 -3.70 13.49 -17.11
C MET A 56 -3.20 13.75 -18.53
N LYS A 57 -3.60 12.92 -19.50
CA LYS A 57 -3.22 13.08 -20.91
C LYS A 57 -3.92 14.28 -21.55
N GLU A 58 -5.17 14.55 -21.17
CA GLU A 58 -5.90 15.75 -21.61
C GLU A 58 -5.40 17.04 -20.95
N LEU A 59 -4.91 16.97 -19.70
CA LEU A 59 -4.38 18.15 -18.99
C LEU A 59 -2.97 18.56 -19.46
N HIS A 60 -2.23 17.64 -20.08
CA HIS A 60 -0.92 17.88 -20.70
C HIS A 60 -1.01 18.13 -22.21
N ALA A 61 -2.21 18.33 -22.76
CA ALA A 61 -2.44 18.69 -24.16
C ALA A 61 -2.46 20.21 -24.37
#